data_AF-A0A962YIE8-F1
#
_entry.id   AF-A0A962YIE8-F1
#
_cell.length_a   1.000
_cell.length_b   1.000
_cell.length_c   1.000
_cell.angle_alpha   90.00
_cell.angle_beta   90.00
_cell.angle_gamma   90.00
#
_symmetry.space_group_name_H-M   'P 1'
#
loop_
_entity.id
_entity.type
_entity.pdbx_description
1 polymer ?
#
loop_
_entity_poly.entity_id
_entity_poly.type
_entity_poly.pdbx_seq_one_letter_code
_entity_poly.pdbx_strand_id
1 'polypeptide(L)' 'MQNYVFVVDTNRTPLDPCHPATARKLLRDGKAAVLKRFPFTIILKRAVEMKA' A
#
# COMPACT_ATOMS: atom_id res chain seq x y z
N MET A 1 18.55 -7.11 -3.90
CA MET A 1 17.19 -7.65 -3.71
C MET A 1 16.21 -6.49 -3.61
N GLN A 2 15.35 -6.26 -4.60
CA GLN A 2 14.29 -5.25 -4.48
C GLN A 2 13.12 -5.89 -3.71
N ASN A 3 12.88 -5.42 -2.48
CA ASN A 3 11.79 -5.91 -1.66
C ASN A 3 10.59 -4.97 -1.91
N TYR A 4 9.49 -5.48 -2.47
CA TYR A 4 8.30 -4.68 -2.78
C TYR A 4 7.22 -4.86 -1.73
N VAL A 5 6.40 -3.83 -1.52
CA VAL A 5 5.24 -3.85 -0.63
C VAL A 5 3.98 -3.84 -1.47
N PHE A 6 3.10 -4.80 -1.22
CA PHE A 6 1.80 -4.83 -1.88
C PHE A 6 0.91 -3.71 -1.33
N VAL A 7 0.24 -3.01 -2.24
CA VAL A 7 -0.65 -1.89 -1.91
C VAL A 7 -2.05 -2.24 -2.37
N VAL A 8 -3.02 -1.99 -1.50
CA VAL A 8 -4.42 -2.22 -1.76
C VAL A 8 -5.18 -0.94 -1.42
N ASP A 9 -6.25 -0.67 -2.14
CA ASP A 9 -7.12 0.46 -1.88
C ASP A 9 -8.18 0.16 -0.79
N THR A 10 -8.89 1.17 -0.29
CA THR A 10 -10.03 1.02 0.63
C THR A 10 -11.15 0.13 0.04
N ASN A 11 -11.28 0.10 -1.29
CA ASN A 11 -12.22 -0.77 -2.02
C ASN A 11 -11.67 -2.19 -2.21
N ARG A 12 -10.53 -2.52 -1.59
CA ARG A 12 -9.81 -3.79 -1.75
C ARG A 12 -9.32 -4.07 -3.16
N THR A 13 -9.22 -3.05 -4.00
CA THR A 13 -8.61 -3.15 -5.33
C THR A 13 -7.08 -3.18 -5.19
N PRO A 14 -6.38 -4.15 -5.77
CA PRO A 14 -4.92 -4.15 -5.82
C PRO A 14 -4.42 -2.94 -6.63
N LEU A 15 -3.40 -2.27 -6.12
CA LEU A 15 -2.67 -1.21 -6.81
C LEU A 15 -1.24 -1.67 -7.10
N ASP A 16 -0.48 -0.84 -7.81
CA ASP A 16 0.92 -1.13 -8.06
C ASP A 16 1.72 -1.29 -6.74
N PRO A 17 2.58 -2.32 -6.65
CA PRO A 17 3.48 -2.47 -5.51
C PRO A 17 4.37 -1.24 -5.38
N CYS A 18 4.61 -0.81 -4.14
CA CYS A 18 5.47 0.34 -3.88
C CYS A 18 6.78 -0.08 -3.21
N HIS A 19 7.77 0.81 -3.30
CA HIS A 19 9.01 0.64 -2.56
C HIS A 19 8.76 0.75 -1.03
N PRO A 20 9.46 -0.01 -0.18
CA PRO A 20 9.26 0.02 1.28
C PRO A 20 9.43 1.40 1.89
N ALA A 21 10.25 2.26 1.29
CA ALA A 21 10.39 3.66 1.71
C ALA A 21 9.06 4.44 1.58
N THR A 22 8.34 4.24 0.47
CA THR A 22 7.02 4.84 0.23
C THR A 22 5.99 4.29 1.19
N ALA A 23 5.97 2.96 1.38
CA ALA A 23 5.07 2.31 2.34
C ALA A 23 5.24 2.88 3.76
N ARG A 24 6.50 3.01 4.24
CA ARG A 24 6.78 3.62 5.55
C ARG A 24 6.32 5.06 5.65
N LYS A 25 6.51 5.86 4.60
CA LYS A 25 6.02 7.26 4.56
C LYS A 25 4.50 7.30 4.70
N LEU A 26 3.78 6.48 3.94
CA LEU A 26 2.31 6.42 3.99
C LEU A 26 1.79 5.97 5.35
N LEU A 27 2.46 5.00 5.99
CA LEU A 27 2.12 4.54 7.35
C LEU A 27 2.40 5.63 8.40
N ARG A 28 3.55 6.31 8.32
CA ARG A 28 3.90 7.42 9.21
C ARG A 28 2.94 8.60 9.10
N ASP A 29 2.54 8.93 7.86
CA ASP A 29 1.56 9.98 7.57
C ASP A 29 0.12 9.59 7.97
N GLY A 30 -0.12 8.35 8.43
CA GLY A 30 -1.44 7.85 8.78
C GLY A 30 -2.39 7.66 7.59
N LYS A 31 -1.88 7.71 6.34
CA LYS A 31 -2.62 7.57 5.08
C LYS A 31 -2.88 6.13 4.68
N ALA A 32 -2.12 5.20 5.25
CA ALA A 32 -2.26 3.77 5.05
C ALA A 32 -2.33 3.04 6.40
N ALA A 33 -2.80 1.79 6.39
CA ALA A 33 -2.75 0.85 7.49
C ALA A 33 -2.12 -0.46 7.03
N VAL A 34 -1.60 -1.26 7.96
CA VAL A 34 -1.10 -2.61 7.64
C VAL A 34 -2.30 -3.53 7.48
N LEU A 35 -2.44 -4.15 6.31
CA LEU A 35 -3.48 -5.14 6.02
C LEU A 35 -3.02 -6.55 6.39
N LYS A 36 -1.78 -6.91 6.01
CA LYS A 36 -1.20 -8.24 6.23
C LYS A 36 0.31 -8.13 6.48
N ARG A 37 0.84 -8.97 7.36
CA ARG A 37 2.28 -9.00 7.68
C ARG A 37 3.11 -9.83 6.69
N PHE A 38 2.55 -10.90 6.12
CA PHE A 38 3.23 -11.70 5.08
C PHE A 38 2.27 -12.25 3.99
N PRO A 39 2.52 -11.97 2.70
CA PRO A 39 3.45 -10.93 2.24
C PRO A 39 3.05 -9.58 2.83
N PHE A 40 4.01 -8.66 3.02
CA PHE A 40 3.73 -7.38 3.65
C PHE A 40 2.82 -6.55 2.73
N THR A 41 1.63 -6.23 3.23
CA THR A 41 0.59 -5.54 2.46
C THR A 41 0.05 -4.38 3.26
N ILE A 42 -0.02 -3.21 2.62
CA ILE A 42 -0.66 -2.01 3.18
C ILE A 42 -1.96 -1.71 2.44
N ILE A 43 -2.92 -1.16 3.16
CA ILE A 43 -4.18 -0.65 2.61
C ILE A 43 -4.24 0.86 2.74
N LEU A 44 -4.60 1.56 1.67
CA LEU A 44 -4.82 3.00 1.67
C LEU A 44 -6.19 3.33 2.28
N LYS A 45 -6.28 4.45 3.00
CA LYS A 45 -7.53 4.93 3.61
C LYS A 45 -8.43 5.73 2.65
N ARG A 46 -8.00 5.90 1.40
CA ARG A 46 -8.71 6.65 0.37
C ARG A 46 -8.82 5.79 -0.86
N ALA A 47 -9.94 5.88 -1.57
CA ALA A 47 -10.09 5.31 -2.90
C ALA A 47 -9.05 5.91 -3.86
N VAL A 48 -8.43 5.06 -4.69
CA VAL A 48 -7.57 5.48 -5.79
C VAL A 48 -8.17 4.96 -7.08
N GLU A 49 -8.59 5.87 -7.95
CA GLU A 49 -8.92 5.51 -9.32
C GLU A 49 -7.63 5.12 -10.03
N MET A 50 -7.56 3.88 -10.47
CA MET A 50 -6.52 3.40 -11.36
C MET A 50 -6.69 4.14 -12.69
N LYS A 51 -5.82 5.13 -12.94
CA LYS A 51 -5.76 5.79 -14.24
C LYS A 51 -5.00 4.86 -15.17
N ALA A 52 -5.70 4.32 -16.17
CA ALA A 52 -5.13 3.49 -17.24
C ALA A 52 -4.14 4.28 -18.09
#